data_AF-A0A076EKC8-F1
#
_entry.id   AF-A0A076EKC8-F1
#
_cell.length_a   1.000
_cell.length_b   1.000
_cell.length_c   1.000
_cell.angle_alpha   90.00
_cell.angle_beta   90.00
_cell.angle_gamma   90.00
#
_symmetry.space_group_name_H-M   'P 1'
#
loop_
_entity.id
_entity.type
_entity.pdbx_description
1 polymer ?
#
loop_
_entity_poly.entity_id
_entity_poly.type
_entity_poly.pdbx_seq_one_letter_code
_entity_poly.pdbx_strand_id
1 'polypeptide(L)'
;MFIVAGPGSPSVFSNMVTSIEQHVEWIADAIVYLNSRGKATLEATEVAEERWVAHVNDAAASTLYRDSRATWFYGANTPGKPVVFMPYVGGVGNYWSRIVAVAQADYEGFDLRQVAAVHS
;
A
#
# COMPACT_ATOMS: atom_id res chain seq x y z
N MET A 1 2.81 5.76 -10.06
CA MET A 1 3.71 6.18 -8.97
C MET A 1 3.67 5.09 -7.91
N PHE A 2 4.80 4.71 -7.32
CA PHE A 2 4.86 3.72 -6.24
C PHE A 2 5.51 4.33 -5.01
N ILE A 3 5.13 3.84 -3.81
CA ILE A 3 5.68 4.30 -2.53
C ILE A 3 6.29 3.10 -1.81
N VAL A 4 7.56 3.20 -1.43
CA VAL A 4 8.28 2.16 -0.70
C VAL A 4 8.23 2.46 0.80
N ALA A 5 7.86 1.47 1.62
CA ALA A 5 7.73 1.57 3.07
C ALA A 5 6.95 2.80 3.60
N GLY A 6 5.92 3.23 2.85
CA GLY A 6 5.10 4.40 3.17
C GLY A 6 3.86 4.11 4.05
N PRO A 7 2.98 5.11 4.22
CA PRO A 7 1.69 4.93 4.91
C PRO A 7 0.86 3.81 4.28
N GLY A 8 0.06 3.12 5.11
CA GLY A 8 -0.72 1.95 4.73
C GLY A 8 0.11 0.67 4.59
N SER A 9 1.42 0.69 4.81
CA SER A 9 2.28 -0.50 4.84
C SER A 9 2.82 -0.78 6.25
N PRO A 10 3.45 -1.94 6.51
CA PRO A 10 4.06 -2.22 7.80
C PRO A 10 5.08 -1.15 8.22
N SER A 11 5.88 -0.66 7.27
CA SER A 11 6.81 0.46 7.46
C SER A 11 7.59 0.35 8.78
N VAL A 12 7.62 1.42 9.57
CA VAL A 12 8.27 1.56 10.88
C VAL A 12 7.79 0.57 11.96
N PHE A 13 6.75 -0.23 11.70
CA PHE A 13 6.25 -1.29 12.59
C PHE A 13 6.80 -2.67 12.19
N SER A 14 7.90 -2.70 11.43
CA SER A 14 8.59 -3.90 10.96
C SER A 14 10.10 -3.74 11.02
N ASN A 15 10.84 -4.82 10.76
CA ASN A 15 12.20 -4.68 10.24
C ASN A 15 12.10 -4.03 8.86
N MET A 16 12.34 -2.72 8.80
CA MET A 16 12.09 -1.92 7.60
C MET A 16 12.84 -2.43 6.37
N VAL A 17 14.04 -3.01 6.55
CA VAL A 17 14.80 -3.58 5.42
C VAL A 17 14.01 -4.68 4.74
N THR A 18 13.41 -5.59 5.52
CA THR A 18 12.57 -6.67 5.00
C THR A 18 11.34 -6.13 4.25
N SER A 19 10.66 -5.12 4.81
CA SER A 19 9.51 -4.53 4.10
C SER A 19 9.93 -3.74 2.86
N ILE A 20 11.10 -3.10 2.86
CA ILE A 20 11.65 -2.43 1.67
C ILE A 20 11.92 -3.45 0.58
N GLU A 21 12.60 -4.57 0.89
CA GLU A 21 12.87 -5.65 -0.07
C GLU A 21 11.57 -6.18 -0.69
N GLN A 22 10.59 -6.51 0.13
CA GLN A 22 9.27 -6.97 -0.32
C GLN A 22 8.57 -5.96 -1.26
N HIS A 23 8.58 -4.67 -0.90
CA HIS A 23 7.97 -3.65 -1.75
C HIS A 23 8.69 -3.53 -3.09
N VAL A 24 10.03 -3.51 -3.07
CA VAL A 24 10.85 -3.40 -4.28
C VAL A 24 10.63 -4.60 -5.20
N GLU A 25 10.62 -5.81 -4.66
CA GLU A 25 10.35 -7.04 -5.41
C GLU A 25 8.95 -6.98 -6.06
N TRP A 26 7.91 -6.69 -5.28
CA TRP A 26 6.55 -6.61 -5.79
C TRP A 26 6.38 -5.53 -6.88
N ILE A 27 6.99 -4.35 -6.69
CA ILE A 27 6.95 -3.26 -7.68
C ILE A 27 7.69 -3.66 -8.96
N ALA A 28 8.84 -4.31 -8.85
CA ALA A 28 9.60 -4.77 -10.01
C ALA A 28 8.79 -5.78 -10.83
N ASP A 29 8.17 -6.76 -10.17
CA ASP A 29 7.30 -7.76 -10.80
C ASP A 29 6.07 -7.12 -11.46
N ALA A 30 5.47 -6.10 -10.83
CA ALA A 30 4.38 -5.33 -11.42
C ALA A 30 4.79 -4.63 -12.71
N ILE A 31 5.97 -4.00 -12.73
CA ILE A 31 6.49 -3.33 -13.93
C ILE A 31 6.74 -4.35 -15.05
N VAL A 32 7.35 -5.50 -14.74
CA VAL A 32 7.56 -6.58 -15.72
C VAL A 32 6.23 -7.08 -16.28
N TYR A 33 5.24 -7.30 -15.42
CA TYR A 33 3.90 -7.73 -15.82
C TYR A 33 3.25 -6.71 -16.78
N LEU A 34 3.26 -5.42 -16.46
CA LEU A 34 2.67 -4.37 -17.29
C LEU A 34 3.33 -4.32 -18.67
N ASN A 35 4.68 -4.35 -18.71
CA ASN A 35 5.44 -4.34 -19.95
C ASN A 35 5.13 -5.56 -20.82
N SER A 36 5.06 -6.76 -20.23
CA SER A 36 4.76 -8.00 -20.96
C SER A 36 3.36 -8.02 -21.59
N ARG A 37 2.42 -7.21 -21.07
CA ARG A 37 1.03 -7.14 -21.52
C ARG A 37 0.67 -5.82 -22.23
N GLY A 38 1.67 -4.99 -22.56
CA GLY A 38 1.47 -3.71 -23.24
C GLY A 38 0.64 -2.70 -22.44
N LYS A 39 0.72 -2.73 -21.11
CA LYS A 39 0.03 -1.81 -20.21
C LYS A 39 0.97 -0.68 -19.80
N ALA A 40 0.44 0.54 -19.74
CA ALA A 40 1.19 1.75 -19.40
C ALA A 40 0.97 2.21 -17.96
N THR A 41 -0.19 1.92 -17.39
CA THR A 41 -0.55 2.36 -16.04
C THR A 41 -1.05 1.20 -15.20
N LEU A 42 -0.83 1.32 -13.89
CA LEU A 42 -1.41 0.52 -12.84
C LEU A 42 -1.87 1.51 -11.77
N GLU A 43 -3.17 1.76 -11.71
CA GLU A 43 -3.75 2.81 -10.86
C GLU A 43 -4.73 2.19 -9.89
N ALA A 44 -4.54 2.42 -8.58
CA ALA A 44 -5.46 1.89 -7.59
C ALA A 44 -6.85 2.50 -7.80
N THR A 45 -7.88 1.66 -7.81
CA THR A 45 -9.26 2.14 -7.85
C THR A 45 -9.61 2.80 -6.51
N GLU A 46 -10.48 3.82 -6.54
CA GLU A 46 -10.96 4.52 -5.34
C GLU A 46 -11.54 3.54 -4.31
N VAL A 47 -12.35 2.58 -4.77
CA VAL A 47 -12.95 1.54 -3.92
C VAL A 47 -11.88 0.65 -3.25
N ALA A 48 -10.81 0.31 -3.96
CA ALA A 48 -9.73 -0.50 -3.38
C ALA A 48 -8.93 0.31 -2.34
N GLU A 49 -8.69 1.59 -2.60
CA GLU A 49 -8.03 2.51 -1.64
C GLU A 49 -8.87 2.66 -0.37
N GLU A 50 -10.16 2.97 -0.49
CA GLU A 50 -11.07 3.12 0.65
C GLU A 50 -11.14 1.86 1.51
N ARG A 51 -11.26 0.68 0.86
CA ARG A 51 -11.25 -0.61 1.54
C ARG A 51 -9.93 -0.86 2.26
N TRP A 52 -8.80 -0.51 1.65
CA TRP A 52 -7.50 -0.65 2.30
C TRP A 52 -7.36 0.26 3.51
N VAL A 53 -7.76 1.53 3.39
CA VAL A 53 -7.76 2.49 4.50
C VAL A 53 -8.64 2.01 5.65
N ALA A 54 -9.85 1.53 5.37
CA ALA A 54 -10.75 0.96 6.38
C ALA A 54 -10.09 -0.24 7.09
N HIS A 55 -9.54 -1.18 6.33
CA HIS A 55 -8.85 -2.36 6.87
C HIS A 55 -7.64 -2.01 7.75
N VAL A 56 -6.83 -1.02 7.36
CA VAL A 56 -5.70 -0.53 8.17
C VAL A 56 -6.20 0.06 9.49
N ASN A 57 -7.26 0.86 9.45
CA ASN A 57 -7.86 1.44 10.65
C ASN A 57 -8.46 0.38 11.57
N ASP A 58 -9.16 -0.62 11.01
CA ASP A 58 -9.75 -1.73 11.76
C ASP A 58 -8.67 -2.58 12.44
N ALA A 59 -7.58 -2.87 11.72
CA ALA A 59 -6.43 -3.56 12.29
C ALA A 59 -5.86 -2.79 13.49
N ALA A 60 -5.74 -1.46 13.39
CA ALA A 60 -5.28 -0.62 14.49
C ALA A 60 -6.27 -0.58 15.67
N ALA A 61 -7.57 -0.54 15.40
CA ALA A 61 -8.63 -0.48 16.41
C ALA A 61 -8.67 -1.71 17.33
N SER A 62 -8.13 -2.84 16.87
CA SER A 62 -7.98 -4.08 17.65
C SER A 62 -6.75 -4.12 18.57
N THR A 63 -5.95 -3.06 18.58
CA THR A 63 -4.71 -2.96 19.37
C THR A 63 -4.75 -1.80 20.36
N LEU A 64 -3.78 -1.74 21.29
CA LEU A 64 -3.60 -0.60 22.19
C LEU A 64 -3.12 0.67 21.46
N TYR A 65 -2.68 0.58 20.19
CA TYR A 65 -2.24 1.76 19.43
C TYR A 65 -3.38 2.76 19.23
N ARG A 66 -4.64 2.30 19.23
CA ARG A 66 -5.83 3.17 19.15
C ARG A 66 -5.87 4.27 20.22
N ASP A 67 -5.27 4.02 21.37
CA ASP A 67 -5.25 4.93 22.52
C ASP A 67 -4.02 5.87 22.48
N SER A 68 -3.08 5.63 21.56
CA SER A 68 -1.81 6.36 21.41
C SER A 68 -1.90 7.50 20.39
N ARG A 69 -3.03 8.21 20.31
CA ARG A 69 -3.31 9.22 19.27
C ARG A 69 -2.37 10.44 19.28
N ALA A 70 -1.65 10.68 20.38
CA ALA A 70 -0.68 11.79 20.51
C ALA A 70 0.69 11.49 19.88
N THR A 71 0.88 10.31 19.27
CA THR A 71 2.16 9.88 18.71
C THR A 71 2.37 10.38 17.27
N TRP A 72 3.63 10.38 16.84
CA TRP A 72 4.02 10.81 15.50
C TRP A 72 3.50 9.89 14.39
N PHE A 73 3.28 8.59 14.66
CA PHE A 73 2.69 7.66 13.68
C PHE A 73 1.18 7.86 13.49
N TYR A 74 0.56 8.69 14.32
CA TYR A 74 -0.75 9.30 14.08
C TYR A 74 -0.66 10.68 13.42
N GLY A 75 0.53 11.23 13.20
CA GLY A 75 0.74 12.58 12.66
C GLY A 75 0.57 13.72 13.68
N ALA A 76 0.37 13.40 14.97
CA ALA A 76 0.10 14.39 16.02
C ALA A 76 1.27 15.34 16.33
N ASN A 77 2.46 15.06 15.81
CA ASN A 77 3.63 15.94 15.90
C ASN A 77 3.57 17.14 14.94
N THR A 78 2.61 17.19 14.01
CA THR A 78 2.48 18.28 13.04
C THR A 78 1.18 19.05 13.25
N PRO A 79 1.22 20.32 13.69
CA PRO A 79 0.02 21.15 13.83
C PRO A 79 -0.77 21.24 12.53
N GLY A 80 -2.10 21.09 12.61
CA GLY A 80 -3.01 21.20 11.47
C GLY A 80 -3.11 19.96 10.59
N LYS A 81 -2.34 18.89 10.83
CA LYS A 81 -2.52 17.62 10.11
C LYS A 81 -3.63 16.75 10.71
N PRO A 82 -4.35 15.98 9.87
CA PRO A 82 -5.25 14.94 10.35
C PRO A 82 -4.53 13.94 11.26
N VAL A 83 -5.18 13.56 12.37
CA VAL A 83 -4.67 12.57 13.32
C VAL A 83 -5.23 11.19 12.93
N VAL A 84 -4.48 10.46 12.10
CA VAL A 84 -4.91 9.18 11.50
C VAL A 84 -3.79 8.15 11.63
N PHE A 85 -4.15 6.89 11.90
CA PHE A 85 -3.15 5.84 12.02
C PHE A 85 -2.54 5.53 10.66
N MET A 86 -1.25 5.83 10.48
CA MET A 86 -0.58 5.68 9.19
C MET A 86 -0.06 4.26 8.89
N PRO A 87 0.52 3.50 9.84
CA PRO A 87 1.11 2.19 9.56
C PRO A 87 0.08 1.06 9.47
N TYR A 88 0.42 -0.05 8.83
CA TYR A 88 -0.36 -1.29 8.91
C TYR A 88 0.18 -2.20 10.04
N VAL A 89 -0.64 -2.47 11.06
CA VAL A 89 -0.24 -3.28 12.23
C VAL A 89 -0.64 -4.75 12.16
N GLY A 90 -1.21 -5.22 11.05
CA GLY A 90 -1.59 -6.62 10.90
C GLY A 90 -0.40 -7.58 10.70
N GLY A 91 0.83 -7.08 10.70
CA GLY A 91 2.06 -7.87 10.59
C GLY A 91 2.58 -8.03 9.16
N VAL A 92 3.91 -8.13 9.03
CA VAL A 92 4.63 -8.18 7.74
C VAL A 92 4.20 -9.37 6.88
N GLY A 93 4.05 -10.56 7.48
CA GLY A 93 3.63 -11.76 6.74
C GLY A 93 2.22 -11.64 6.16
N ASN A 94 1.27 -11.09 6.93
CA ASN A 94 -0.10 -10.88 6.45
C ASN A 94 -0.16 -9.81 5.35
N TYR A 95 0.65 -8.75 5.47
CA TYR A 95 0.78 -7.74 4.42
C TYR A 95 1.34 -8.35 3.12
N TRP A 96 2.43 -9.11 3.22
CA TRP A 96 3.06 -9.77 2.08
C TRP A 96 2.09 -10.71 1.37
N SER A 97 1.42 -11.59 2.11
CA SER A 97 0.43 -12.51 1.54
C SER A 97 -0.69 -11.78 0.80
N ARG A 98 -1.12 -10.61 1.29
CA ARG A 98 -2.16 -9.80 0.63
C ARG A 98 -1.69 -9.20 -0.68
N ILE A 99 -0.51 -8.56 -0.71
CA ILE A 99 -0.04 -7.94 -1.95
C ILE A 99 0.32 -9.00 -3.01
N VAL A 100 0.86 -10.14 -2.59
CA VAL A 100 1.09 -11.29 -3.49
C VAL A 100 -0.23 -11.81 -4.06
N ALA A 101 -1.27 -11.96 -3.24
CA ALA A 101 -2.58 -12.39 -3.72
C ALA A 101 -3.16 -11.41 -4.76
N VAL A 102 -3.00 -10.10 -4.56
CA VAL A 102 -3.39 -9.08 -5.55
C VAL A 102 -2.66 -9.29 -6.87
N ALA A 103 -1.33 -9.46 -6.85
CA ALA A 103 -0.55 -9.70 -8.07
C ALA A 103 -0.95 -11.01 -8.78
N GLN A 104 -1.25 -12.06 -8.02
CA GLN A 104 -1.74 -13.34 -8.54
C GLN A 104 -3.14 -13.24 -9.16
N ALA A 105 -3.97 -12.31 -8.67
CA ALA A 105 -5.30 -12.01 -9.19
C ALA A 105 -5.27 -10.95 -10.30
N ASP A 106 -4.24 -10.97 -11.15
CA ASP A 106 -4.04 -10.01 -12.25
C ASP A 106 -4.06 -8.53 -11.81
N TYR A 107 -3.60 -8.25 -10.59
CA TYR A 107 -3.63 -6.94 -9.93
C TYR A 107 -5.06 -6.44 -9.61
N GLU A 108 -5.87 -7.30 -8.99
CA GLU A 108 -7.21 -6.95 -8.49
C GLU A 108 -7.20 -5.63 -7.68
N GLY A 109 -8.18 -4.77 -7.95
CA GLY A 109 -8.30 -3.45 -7.32
C GLY A 109 -7.53 -2.34 -8.03
N PHE A 110 -6.84 -2.65 -9.14
CA PHE A 110 -6.18 -1.67 -9.99
C PHE A 110 -6.78 -1.60 -11.40
N ASP A 111 -6.79 -0.40 -11.97
CA ASP A 111 -7.09 -0.13 -13.37
C ASP A 111 -5.82 -0.17 -14.23
N LEU A 112 -5.80 -1.07 -15.22
CA LEU A 112 -4.66 -1.29 -16.11
C LEU A 112 -4.94 -0.80 -17.53
N ARG A 113 -4.40 0.38 -17.89
CA ARG A 113 -4.65 1.02 -19.18
C ARG A 113 -3.50 0.81 -20.15
N GLN A 114 -3.82 0.70 -21.44
CA GLN A 114 -2.83 0.65 -22.52
C GLN A 114 -2.27 2.05 -22.81
N VAL A 115 -1.13 2.08 -23.51
CA VAL A 115 -0.65 3.33 -24.16
C VAL A 115 -1.72 3.76 -25.17
N ALA A 116 -2.20 4.99 -25.09
CA ALA A 116 -3.06 5.53 -26.14
C ALA A 116 -2.29 5.49 -27.47
N ALA A 117 -2.86 4.87 -28.50
CA ALA A 117 -2.26 4.87 -29.82
C ALA A 117 -2.09 6.33 -30.27
N VAL A 118 -0.85 6.77 -30.44
CA VAL A 118 -0.58 8.07 -31.06
C VAL A 118 -1.01 7.93 -32.51
N HIS A 119 -2.16 8.51 -32.87
CA HIS A 119 -2.55 8.66 -34.25
C HIS A 119 -1.58 9.67 -34.88
N SER A 120 -0.64 9.16 -35.67
CA SER A 120 0.23 9.91 -36.58
C SER A 120 -0.51 10.33 -37.83
#